data_AF-A0A8X6UU08-F1
#
_entry.id   AF-A0A8X6UU08-F1
#
_cell.length_a   1.000
_cell.length_b   1.000
_cell.length_c   1.000
_cell.angle_alpha   90.00
_cell.angle_beta   90.00
_cell.angle_gamma   90.00
#
_symmetry.space_group_name_H-M   'P 1'
#
loop_
_entity.id
_entity.type
_entity.pdbx_description
1 polymer ?
#
loop_
_entity_poly.entity_id
_entity_poly.type
_entity_poly.pdbx_seq_one_letter_code
_entity_poly.pdbx_strand_id
1 'polypeptide(L)'
;MEHPKVEGSFSWAQRNGLQAKGNTNRRRTPDILPPFHPEPPSHHVEVTSTNIDNAIIGSYYSDGKWPSFCFTINTLWSRPDIEIQKIKKSERMQIEFFIDTTYTGDNASLDEVKSLQFNSLSSSAVQMAIHSPYFVTSPFKSGTGFLGGRDYKVKIKADEKHLLPSPYQTNCTDYMSRWKARGGVGPLNQIMVLEECKLNRTISELGCVPFNIDYPHNETICKYCENCPNITEIGDNCTYLLKLYNQPCDFLSYQLEVEEKFVTVVKEKGLYIKQKGYNCTAQRRLTRRCQTVHIDIVFDEFEITNTTYNPKFE
;
A
#
# COMPACT_ATOMS: atom_id res chain seq x y z
N MET A 1 -20.87 24.94 3.30
CA MET A 1 -19.57 24.96 4.00
C MET A 1 -18.59 24.30 3.06
N GLU A 2 -17.75 25.12 2.42
CA GLU A 2 -16.66 24.63 1.57
C GLU A 2 -15.50 24.22 2.47
N HIS A 3 -15.01 22.98 2.30
CA HIS A 3 -13.79 22.53 2.96
C HIS A 3 -12.56 23.06 2.19
N PRO A 4 -11.48 23.44 2.89
CA PRO A 4 -10.28 23.95 2.23
C PRO A 4 -9.61 22.86 1.39
N LYS A 5 -9.28 23.21 0.13
CA LYS A 5 -8.38 22.44 -0.73
C LYS A 5 -6.93 22.79 -0.38
N VAL A 6 -6.07 21.78 -0.29
CA VAL A 6 -4.62 21.95 -0.18
C VAL A 6 -3.99 21.17 -1.33
N GLU A 7 -3.38 21.91 -2.25
CA GLU A 7 -2.65 21.35 -3.40
C GLU A 7 -1.19 21.11 -3.00
N GLY A 8 -0.67 19.90 -3.27
CA GLY A 8 0.73 19.56 -3.06
C GLY A 8 1.27 18.75 -4.24
N SER A 9 2.43 19.17 -4.77
CA SER A 9 3.23 18.44 -5.76
C SER A 9 4.44 17.81 -5.06
N PHE A 10 4.74 16.54 -5.37
CA PHE A 10 6.00 15.91 -4.95
C PHE A 10 6.76 15.40 -6.18
N SER A 11 8.03 15.78 -6.26
CA SER A 11 9.01 15.29 -7.23
C SER A 11 10.08 14.50 -6.48
N TRP A 12 10.43 13.31 -6.97
CA TRP A 12 11.61 12.58 -6.51
C TRP A 12 12.61 12.40 -7.65
N ALA A 13 13.83 12.92 -7.43
CA ALA A 13 15.02 12.53 -8.16
C ALA A 13 15.72 11.40 -7.39
N GLN A 14 15.96 10.26 -8.04
CA GLN A 14 16.79 9.18 -7.48
C GLN A 14 18.15 9.74 -7.06
N ARG A 15 18.41 9.83 -5.75
CA ARG A 15 19.74 10.10 -5.20
C ARG A 15 20.61 8.85 -5.40
N ASN A 16 21.22 8.74 -6.58
CA ASN A 16 22.33 7.81 -6.81
C ASN A 16 23.53 8.27 -5.96
N GLY A 17 23.73 7.63 -4.81
CA GLY A 17 24.93 7.79 -4.00
C GLY A 17 26.14 7.15 -4.67
N LEU A 18 26.74 7.83 -5.64
CA LEU A 18 28.11 7.54 -6.10
C LEU A 18 29.07 8.43 -5.32
N GLN A 19 29.59 7.94 -4.19
CA GLN A 19 30.87 8.42 -3.67
C GLN A 19 31.98 7.66 -4.39
N ALA A 20 32.46 8.22 -5.51
CA ALA A 20 33.73 7.80 -6.10
C ALA A 20 34.85 8.65 -5.49
N LYS A 21 35.69 8.04 -4.64
CA LYS A 21 36.99 8.61 -4.26
C LYS A 21 37.86 8.68 -5.52
N GLY A 22 38.32 9.88 -5.84
CA GLY A 22 39.24 10.11 -6.95
C GLY A 22 40.56 9.38 -6.75
N ASN A 23 41.02 8.68 -7.79
CA ASN A 23 42.44 8.58 -8.07
C ASN A 23 42.67 8.54 -9.58
N THR A 24 43.52 9.43 -10.03
CA THR A 24 43.82 9.76 -11.42
C THR A 24 44.64 8.67 -12.11
N ASN A 25 44.17 8.17 -13.26
CA ASN A 25 45.04 7.95 -14.41
C ASN A 25 44.27 7.79 -15.74
N ARG A 26 44.67 8.61 -16.71
CA ARG A 26 44.10 8.73 -18.06
C ARG A 26 44.39 7.50 -18.92
N ARG A 27 43.35 6.91 -19.52
CA ARG A 27 43.38 6.39 -20.91
C ARG A 27 42.03 6.69 -21.58
N ARG A 28 42.08 7.28 -22.78
CA ARG A 28 40.91 7.61 -23.60
C ARG A 28 40.33 6.32 -24.18
N THR A 29 39.06 6.05 -23.90
CA THR A 29 38.20 5.12 -24.65
C THR A 29 37.05 5.92 -25.28
N PRO A 30 36.47 5.46 -26.41
CA PRO A 30 35.52 6.24 -27.17
C PRO A 30 34.19 6.41 -26.43
N ASP A 31 33.56 7.56 -26.63
CA ASP A 31 32.28 7.96 -26.06
C ASP A 31 31.16 6.98 -26.45
N ILE A 32 30.75 6.14 -25.50
CA ILE A 32 29.47 5.43 -25.53
C ILE A 32 28.48 6.33 -24.79
N LEU A 33 27.50 6.87 -25.52
CA LEU A 33 26.40 7.63 -24.93
C LEU A 33 25.74 6.81 -23.81
N PRO A 34 25.50 7.39 -22.62
CA PRO A 34 24.81 6.69 -21.56
C PRO A 34 23.38 6.33 -22.02
N PRO A 35 22.84 5.16 -21.61
CA PRO A 35 21.48 4.80 -21.90
C PRO A 35 20.54 5.86 -21.32
N PHE A 36 19.62 6.32 -22.17
CA PHE A 36 18.53 7.22 -21.82
C PHE A 36 17.69 6.54 -20.73
N HIS A 37 17.80 7.00 -19.48
CA HIS A 37 16.88 6.62 -18.42
C HIS A 37 15.74 7.66 -18.43
N PRO A 38 14.52 7.32 -18.88
CA PRO A 38 13.39 8.23 -18.72
C PRO A 38 13.14 8.47 -17.23
N GLU A 39 12.98 9.73 -16.85
CA GLU A 39 12.55 10.10 -15.49
C GLU A 39 11.20 9.43 -15.19
N PRO A 40 10.98 8.95 -13.95
CA PRO A 40 9.70 8.37 -13.58
C PRO A 40 8.58 9.43 -13.64
N PRO A 41 7.35 9.03 -13.99
CA PRO A 41 6.20 9.94 -14.03
C PRO A 41 5.98 10.67 -12.70
N SER A 42 5.72 11.98 -12.77
CA SER A 42 5.24 12.75 -11.62
C SER A 42 3.76 12.43 -11.38
N HIS A 43 3.44 11.86 -10.22
CA HIS A 43 2.07 11.52 -9.85
C HIS A 43 1.54 12.52 -8.82
N HIS A 44 0.42 13.18 -9.14
CA HIS A 44 -0.31 14.03 -8.22
C HIS A 44 -1.41 13.20 -7.53
N VAL A 45 -1.28 13.01 -6.21
CA VAL A 45 -2.33 12.41 -5.37
C VAL A 45 -2.95 13.55 -4.55
N GLU A 46 -4.16 13.99 -4.92
CA GLU A 46 -4.89 14.99 -4.14
C GLU A 46 -5.72 14.29 -3.06
N VAL A 47 -5.13 14.10 -1.87
CA VAL A 47 -5.89 13.65 -0.69
C VAL A 47 -6.53 14.89 -0.06
N THR A 48 -7.79 15.14 -0.37
CA THR A 48 -8.56 16.18 0.32
C THR A 48 -8.92 15.71 1.73
N SER A 49 -8.03 16.04 2.68
CA SER A 49 -8.15 15.85 4.13
C SER A 49 -7.87 14.45 4.68
N THR A 50 -6.58 14.14 4.88
CA THR A 50 -5.99 13.65 6.15
C THR A 50 -4.47 13.85 6.09
N ASN A 51 -3.83 14.16 7.23
CA ASN A 51 -2.41 14.46 7.36
C ASN A 51 -1.51 13.36 6.72
N ILE A 52 -0.89 13.67 5.56
CA ILE A 52 -0.01 12.77 4.81
C ILE A 52 1.43 12.76 5.37
N ASP A 53 1.75 13.63 6.34
CA ASP A 53 3.11 13.75 6.91
C ASP A 53 3.59 12.45 7.61
N ASN A 54 2.67 11.50 7.81
CA ASN A 54 2.90 10.20 8.42
C ASN A 54 2.84 9.01 7.46
N ALA A 55 2.77 9.25 6.15
CA ALA A 55 2.73 8.18 5.17
C ALA A 55 4.02 7.37 5.20
N ILE A 56 3.93 6.10 5.58
CA ILE A 56 5.03 5.14 5.43
C ILE A 56 5.00 4.63 4.00
N ILE A 57 6.09 4.85 3.28
CA ILE A 57 6.30 4.26 1.96
C ILE A 57 6.93 2.88 2.21
N GLY A 58 6.12 1.83 2.11
CA GLY A 58 6.61 0.46 2.10
C GLY A 58 7.03 0.03 0.70
N SER A 59 8.06 -0.82 0.61
CA SER A 59 8.46 -1.47 -0.65
C SER A 59 7.50 -2.61 -1.01
N TYR A 60 6.24 -2.28 -1.28
CA TYR A 60 5.28 -3.27 -1.76
C TYR A 60 5.51 -3.49 -3.25
N TYR A 61 6.08 -4.64 -3.58
CA TYR A 61 6.31 -5.03 -4.96
C TYR A 61 5.07 -5.68 -5.57
N SER A 62 4.65 -5.16 -6.71
CA SER A 62 3.72 -5.84 -7.63
C SER A 62 4.48 -6.89 -8.43
N ASP A 63 4.00 -8.13 -8.45
CA ASP A 63 4.48 -9.21 -9.31
C ASP A 63 4.47 -8.85 -10.82
N GLY A 64 3.69 -7.83 -11.19
CA GLY A 64 3.46 -7.37 -12.55
C GLY A 64 4.63 -6.71 -13.27
N LYS A 65 5.84 -6.61 -12.69
CA LYS A 65 7.01 -5.89 -13.28
C LYS A 65 6.79 -4.37 -13.50
N TRP A 66 5.71 -3.80 -12.97
CA TRP A 66 5.39 -2.38 -13.12
C TRP A 66 5.72 -1.61 -11.84
N PRO A 67 6.20 -0.35 -11.94
CA PRO A 67 6.37 0.51 -10.78
C PRO A 67 5.03 0.66 -10.07
N SER A 68 5.03 0.33 -8.79
CA SER A 68 3.89 0.46 -7.90
C SER A 68 4.24 1.48 -6.84
N PHE A 69 3.37 2.47 -6.67
CA PHE A 69 3.50 3.49 -5.62
C PHE A 69 2.50 3.16 -4.55
N CYS A 70 3.00 2.96 -3.32
CA CYS A 70 2.17 2.62 -2.19
C CYS A 70 2.33 3.66 -1.10
N PHE A 71 1.20 4.03 -0.51
CA PHE A 71 1.10 4.96 0.60
C PHE A 71 0.25 4.30 1.67
N THR A 72 0.50 4.64 2.93
CA THR A 72 -0.39 4.27 4.03
C THR A 72 -0.87 5.52 4.74
N ILE A 73 -2.06 5.45 5.32
CA ILE A 73 -2.68 6.51 6.10
C ILE A 73 -2.91 5.93 7.50
N ASN A 74 -2.60 6.71 8.54
CA ASN A 74 -2.80 6.34 9.95
C ASN A 74 -2.03 5.08 10.41
N THR A 75 -0.84 4.82 9.87
CA THR A 75 0.06 3.78 10.38
C THR A 75 0.87 4.28 11.57
N LEU A 76 1.00 3.42 12.59
CA LEU A 76 1.75 3.65 13.84
C LEU A 76 3.01 2.79 13.97
N TRP A 77 3.44 2.12 12.90
CA TRP A 77 4.72 1.40 12.88
C TRP A 77 5.88 2.33 13.27
N SER A 78 6.78 1.85 14.13
CA SER A 78 7.87 2.61 14.76
C SER A 78 7.43 3.79 15.64
N ARG A 79 6.17 3.81 16.08
CA ARG A 79 5.59 4.91 16.88
C ARG A 79 4.75 4.36 18.04
N PRO A 80 5.38 3.70 19.03
CA PRO A 80 4.67 2.97 20.09
C PRO A 80 3.91 3.87 21.06
N ASP A 81 4.27 5.15 21.12
CA ASP A 81 3.74 6.12 22.08
C ASP A 81 2.55 6.92 21.55
N ILE A 82 2.17 6.72 20.27
CA ILE A 82 1.04 7.43 19.66
C ILE A 82 -0.25 6.66 19.91
N GLU A 83 -1.26 7.36 20.42
CA GLU A 83 -2.60 6.79 20.57
C GLU A 83 -3.33 6.68 19.22
N ILE A 84 -4.10 5.61 19.06
CA ILE A 84 -4.94 5.41 17.87
C ILE A 84 -6.01 6.50 17.81
N GLN A 85 -6.08 7.19 16.68
CA GLN A 85 -7.19 8.09 16.40
C GLN A 85 -8.50 7.30 16.33
N LYS A 86 -9.45 7.64 17.19
CA LYS A 86 -10.79 7.05 17.19
C LYS A 86 -11.63 7.68 16.09
N ILE A 87 -12.16 6.85 15.20
CA ILE A 87 -13.11 7.24 14.15
C ILE A 87 -14.52 7.12 14.72
N LYS A 88 -15.34 8.16 14.59
CA LYS A 88 -16.71 8.14 15.09
C LYS A 88 -17.63 7.39 14.13
N LYS A 89 -18.62 6.70 14.69
CA LYS A 89 -19.76 6.20 13.91
C LYS A 89 -20.39 7.38 13.17
N SER A 90 -20.70 7.23 11.88
CA SER A 90 -21.15 8.27 10.92
C SER A 90 -20.10 9.16 10.27
N GLU A 91 -18.81 9.06 10.66
CA GLU A 91 -17.75 9.68 9.89
C GLU A 91 -17.62 9.03 8.51
N ARG A 92 -16.99 9.78 7.59
CA ARG A 92 -16.80 9.39 6.19
C ARG A 92 -15.42 9.87 5.79
N MET A 93 -14.71 9.04 5.02
CA MET A 93 -13.45 9.42 4.40
C MET A 93 -13.64 9.31 2.89
N GLN A 94 -13.35 10.39 2.18
CA GLN A 94 -13.43 10.43 0.73
C GLN A 94 -12.00 10.48 0.19
N ILE A 95 -11.68 9.54 -0.70
CA ILE A 95 -10.37 9.45 -1.31
C ILE A 95 -10.54 9.50 -2.82
N GLU A 96 -9.87 10.47 -3.44
CA GLU A 96 -9.77 10.60 -4.89
C GLU A 96 -8.35 10.19 -5.30
N PHE A 97 -8.25 9.19 -6.17
CA PHE A 97 -7.00 8.84 -6.82
C PHE A 97 -7.06 9.34 -8.26
N PHE A 98 -6.10 10.17 -8.64
CA PHE A 98 -5.88 10.58 -10.01
C PHE A 98 -4.57 10.01 -10.53
N ILE A 99 -4.65 9.08 -11.48
CA ILE A 99 -3.49 8.41 -12.07
C ILE A 99 -3.22 9.02 -13.44
N ASP A 100 -2.45 10.11 -13.47
CA ASP A 100 -2.02 10.71 -14.73
C ASP A 100 -1.00 9.79 -15.44
N THR A 101 -1.47 9.10 -16.46
CA THR A 101 -0.64 8.27 -17.35
C THR A 101 -0.34 8.99 -18.68
N THR A 102 -0.78 10.23 -18.81
CA THR A 102 -0.80 11.00 -20.06
C THR A 102 0.20 12.16 -20.09
N TYR A 103 0.95 12.39 -19.01
CA TYR A 103 2.04 13.37 -18.91
C TYR A 103 1.64 14.77 -19.39
N THR A 104 0.45 15.27 -19.02
CA THR A 104 -0.02 16.56 -19.56
C THR A 104 -0.33 17.55 -18.46
N GLY A 105 0.22 18.76 -18.58
CA GLY A 105 0.03 19.87 -17.65
C GLY A 105 -1.44 20.20 -17.36
N ASP A 106 -1.65 20.86 -16.22
CA ASP A 106 -2.84 20.85 -15.35
C ASP A 106 -4.21 21.30 -15.93
N ASN A 107 -4.31 21.59 -17.24
CA ASN A 107 -5.47 22.24 -17.86
C ASN A 107 -6.28 21.38 -18.85
N ALA A 108 -6.10 20.06 -18.88
CA ALA A 108 -6.88 19.19 -19.77
C ALA A 108 -8.35 19.05 -19.33
N SER A 109 -9.29 19.10 -20.28
CA SER A 109 -10.72 18.88 -20.01
C SER A 109 -10.97 17.43 -19.55
N LEU A 110 -11.95 17.22 -18.67
CA LEU A 110 -12.29 15.90 -18.12
C LEU A 110 -12.59 14.84 -19.18
N ASP A 111 -13.19 15.28 -20.29
CA ASP A 111 -13.61 14.44 -21.41
C ASP A 111 -12.62 14.53 -22.61
N GLU A 112 -11.50 15.23 -22.46
CA GLU A 112 -10.47 15.28 -23.48
C GLU A 112 -9.85 13.88 -23.65
N VAL A 113 -9.81 13.43 -24.89
CA VAL A 113 -9.37 12.08 -25.23
C VAL A 113 -7.92 12.10 -25.67
N LYS A 114 -7.04 11.43 -24.93
CA LYS A 114 -5.63 11.27 -25.32
C LYS A 114 -5.28 9.82 -25.65
N SER A 115 -4.50 9.64 -26.71
CA SER A 115 -3.90 8.36 -27.04
C SER A 115 -2.75 8.09 -26.07
N LEU A 116 -2.77 6.91 -25.45
CA LEU A 116 -1.65 6.42 -24.67
C LEU A 116 -0.40 6.31 -25.56
N GLN A 117 0.74 6.81 -25.09
CA GLN A 117 2.03 6.62 -25.78
C GLN A 117 2.57 5.18 -25.62
N PHE A 118 2.00 4.39 -24.70
CA PHE A 118 2.42 3.02 -24.41
C PHE A 118 1.22 2.07 -24.50
N ASN A 119 1.45 0.80 -24.85
CA ASN A 119 0.47 -0.29 -24.73
C ASN A 119 0.22 -0.61 -23.25
N SER A 120 -0.36 0.33 -22.53
CA SER A 120 -0.77 0.16 -21.13
C SER A 120 -2.04 -0.67 -21.05
N LEU A 121 -2.21 -1.40 -19.94
CA LEU A 121 -3.45 -2.10 -19.61
C LEU A 121 -4.64 -1.14 -19.68
N SER A 122 -5.79 -1.68 -20.10
CA SER A 122 -7.00 -0.97 -20.48
C SER A 122 -7.73 -0.19 -19.36
N SER A 123 -7.15 -0.07 -18.17
CA SER A 123 -7.69 0.77 -17.09
C SER A 123 -6.65 1.05 -16.01
N SER A 124 -6.57 2.31 -15.56
CA SER A 124 -5.92 2.64 -14.29
C SER A 124 -6.59 1.87 -13.16
N ALA A 125 -5.81 1.28 -12.26
CA ALA A 125 -6.33 0.52 -11.14
C ALA A 125 -5.59 0.90 -9.84
N VAL A 126 -6.35 1.03 -8.77
CA VAL A 126 -5.84 1.23 -7.40
C VAL A 126 -6.07 -0.05 -6.62
N GLN A 127 -5.10 -0.46 -5.80
CA GLN A 127 -5.30 -1.53 -4.82
C GLN A 127 -5.26 -0.93 -3.43
N MET A 128 -6.28 -1.21 -2.62
CA MET A 128 -6.37 -0.70 -1.26
C MET A 128 -6.60 -1.86 -0.29
N ALA A 129 -5.79 -1.93 0.75
CA ALA A 129 -5.99 -2.81 1.91
C ALA A 129 -6.24 -1.95 3.15
N ILE A 130 -7.15 -2.39 4.01
CA ILE A 130 -7.35 -1.83 5.34
C ILE A 130 -6.75 -2.80 6.34
N HIS A 131 -5.93 -2.29 7.24
CA HIS A 131 -5.13 -3.08 8.16
C HIS A 131 -5.11 -2.46 9.55
N SER A 132 -4.65 -3.24 10.54
CA SER A 132 -4.39 -2.74 11.90
C SER A 132 -3.37 -1.59 11.85
N PRO A 133 -3.53 -0.51 12.64
CA PRO A 133 -2.61 0.62 12.60
C PRO A 133 -1.16 0.23 12.98
N TYR A 134 -0.97 -0.89 13.66
CA TYR A 134 0.33 -1.29 14.19
C TYR A 134 1.24 -1.98 13.16
N PHE A 135 0.72 -2.53 12.08
CA PHE A 135 1.52 -3.15 11.03
C PHE A 135 0.92 -2.86 9.67
N VAL A 136 1.76 -2.85 8.63
CA VAL A 136 1.31 -2.59 7.27
C VAL A 136 1.31 -3.89 6.48
N THR A 137 0.31 -4.07 5.62
CA THR A 137 0.16 -5.25 4.75
C THR A 137 0.31 -4.83 3.29
N SER A 138 0.78 -5.75 2.45
CA SER A 138 0.80 -5.52 1.01
C SER A 138 -0.62 -5.46 0.45
N PRO A 139 -1.01 -4.35 -0.21
CA PRO A 139 -2.28 -4.27 -0.92
C PRO A 139 -2.32 -5.25 -2.10
N PHE A 140 -1.18 -5.71 -2.62
CA PHE A 140 -1.13 -6.74 -3.67
C PHE A 140 -1.50 -8.14 -3.18
N LYS A 141 -1.31 -8.43 -1.89
CA LYS A 141 -1.65 -9.74 -1.30
C LYS A 141 -3.04 -9.76 -0.67
N SER A 142 -3.47 -8.63 -0.11
CA SER A 142 -4.66 -8.56 0.76
C SER A 142 -5.62 -7.43 0.41
N GLY A 143 -5.29 -6.63 -0.60
CA GLY A 143 -6.08 -5.48 -1.00
C GLY A 143 -7.19 -5.84 -1.97
N THR A 144 -8.14 -4.91 -2.07
CA THR A 144 -9.21 -4.92 -3.07
C THR A 144 -8.82 -4.00 -4.22
N GLY A 145 -9.08 -4.43 -5.46
CA GLY A 145 -8.83 -3.64 -6.66
C GLY A 145 -10.00 -2.73 -7.02
N PHE A 146 -9.69 -1.49 -7.41
CA PHE A 146 -10.63 -0.45 -7.81
C PHE A 146 -10.24 0.05 -9.20
N LEU A 147 -11.20 0.12 -10.11
CA LEU A 147 -10.96 0.51 -11.51
C LEU A 147 -11.26 2.00 -11.72
N GLY A 148 -10.46 2.63 -12.57
CA GLY A 148 -10.66 4.00 -13.05
C GLY A 148 -12.01 4.22 -13.72
N GLY A 149 -12.54 5.44 -13.60
CA GLY A 149 -13.83 5.84 -14.13
C GLY A 149 -15.02 5.40 -13.27
N ARG A 150 -14.80 4.92 -12.04
CA ARG A 150 -15.85 4.43 -11.15
C ARG A 150 -15.79 5.10 -9.79
N ASP A 151 -16.97 5.17 -9.18
CA ASP A 151 -17.17 5.65 -7.82
C ASP A 151 -17.55 4.46 -6.95
N TYR A 152 -16.91 4.35 -5.79
CA TYR A 152 -17.09 3.24 -4.87
C TYR A 152 -17.58 3.73 -3.51
N LYS A 153 -18.44 2.94 -2.87
CA LYS A 153 -18.77 3.01 -1.45
C LYS A 153 -18.13 1.79 -0.79
N VAL A 154 -17.32 2.02 0.23
CA VAL A 154 -16.65 0.97 1.01
C VAL A 154 -17.19 1.01 2.43
N LYS A 155 -17.76 -0.10 2.87
CA LYS A 155 -18.13 -0.32 4.27
C LYS A 155 -17.05 -1.17 4.94
N ILE A 156 -16.76 -0.87 6.20
CA ILE A 156 -15.74 -1.57 6.98
C ILE A 156 -16.40 -2.30 8.13
N LYS A 157 -16.02 -3.56 8.33
CA LYS A 157 -16.31 -4.34 9.54
C LYS A 157 -15.00 -4.67 10.24
N ALA A 158 -14.97 -4.57 11.55
CA ALA A 158 -13.80 -4.92 12.36
C ALA A 158 -14.10 -6.15 13.22
N ASP A 159 -13.13 -7.06 13.29
CA ASP A 159 -13.12 -8.19 14.22
C ASP A 159 -11.93 -8.03 15.16
N GLU A 160 -12.23 -7.85 16.44
CA GLU A 160 -11.29 -7.70 17.53
C GLU A 160 -11.35 -8.93 18.43
N LYS A 161 -10.19 -9.53 18.70
CA LYS A 161 -10.10 -10.69 19.58
C LYS A 161 -9.02 -10.49 20.64
N HIS A 162 -9.39 -10.76 21.89
CA HIS A 162 -8.49 -10.75 23.03
C HIS A 162 -8.41 -12.16 23.60
N LEU A 163 -7.29 -12.83 23.34
CA LEU A 163 -6.98 -14.18 23.79
C LEU A 163 -6.14 -14.13 25.07
N LEU A 164 -6.09 -15.27 25.76
CA LEU A 164 -5.30 -15.42 26.98
C LEU A 164 -3.96 -16.12 26.71
N PRO A 165 -2.85 -15.66 27.31
CA PRO A 165 -1.56 -16.32 27.17
C PRO A 165 -1.52 -17.66 27.92
N SER A 166 -0.39 -18.36 27.88
CA SER A 166 -0.16 -19.51 28.78
C SER A 166 -0.47 -19.12 30.24
N PRO A 167 -1.14 -19.97 31.05
CA PRO A 167 -1.44 -21.39 30.83
C PRO A 167 -2.81 -21.70 30.18
N TYR A 168 -3.51 -20.69 29.66
CA TYR A 168 -4.84 -20.89 29.07
C TYR A 168 -4.76 -21.62 27.72
N GLN A 169 -5.85 -22.27 27.31
CA GLN A 169 -5.91 -23.07 26.09
C GLN A 169 -5.57 -22.27 24.82
N THR A 170 -5.91 -20.98 24.81
CA THR A 170 -5.57 -20.07 23.70
C THR A 170 -4.06 -19.90 23.50
N ASN A 171 -3.27 -20.07 24.57
CA ASN A 171 -1.80 -20.07 24.60
C ASN A 171 -1.17 -19.00 23.69
N CYS A 172 -1.72 -17.78 23.70
CA CYS A 172 -1.30 -16.74 22.76
C CYS A 172 0.05 -16.13 23.15
N THR A 173 0.68 -15.44 22.20
CA THR A 173 1.88 -14.64 22.44
C THR A 173 1.51 -13.16 22.51
N ASP A 174 1.95 -12.48 23.57
CA ASP A 174 1.83 -11.02 23.67
C ASP A 174 2.90 -10.34 22.80
N TYR A 175 2.58 -10.15 21.53
CA TYR A 175 3.45 -9.43 20.60
C TYR A 175 3.42 -7.92 20.83
N MET A 176 2.31 -7.37 21.30
CA MET A 176 2.16 -5.92 21.45
C MET A 176 3.12 -5.38 22.51
N SER A 177 3.21 -6.06 23.65
CA SER A 177 4.18 -5.70 24.70
C SER A 177 5.62 -5.82 24.20
N ARG A 178 5.94 -6.86 23.42
CA ARG A 178 7.29 -7.03 22.82
C ARG A 178 7.61 -5.93 21.81
N TRP A 179 6.65 -5.57 20.97
CA TRP A 179 6.77 -4.51 19.97
C TRP A 179 7.01 -3.15 20.65
N LYS A 180 6.24 -2.82 21.69
CA LYS A 180 6.46 -1.62 22.52
C LYS A 180 7.83 -1.63 23.18
N ALA A 181 8.23 -2.75 23.80
CA ALA A 181 9.54 -2.89 24.44
C ALA A 181 10.72 -2.72 23.45
N ARG A 182 10.49 -2.97 22.15
CA ARG A 182 11.45 -2.76 21.06
C ARG A 182 11.33 -1.37 20.40
N GLY A 183 10.66 -0.41 21.03
CA GLY A 183 10.52 0.94 20.49
C GLY A 183 9.59 1.03 19.28
N GLY A 184 8.59 0.15 19.21
CA GLY A 184 7.62 0.11 18.11
C GLY A 184 8.14 -0.56 16.84
N VAL A 185 9.17 -1.40 16.95
CA VAL A 185 9.72 -2.17 15.83
C VAL A 185 9.72 -3.65 16.21
N GLY A 186 9.11 -4.49 15.39
CA GLY A 186 9.12 -5.94 15.59
C GLY A 186 7.85 -6.62 15.10
N PRO A 187 7.82 -7.95 15.13
CA PRO A 187 6.70 -8.71 14.61
C PRO A 187 5.49 -8.60 15.54
N LEU A 188 4.31 -8.45 14.95
CA LEU A 188 3.04 -8.35 15.67
C LEU A 188 2.15 -9.60 15.50
N ASN A 189 2.61 -10.56 14.70
CA ASN A 189 1.98 -11.85 14.49
C ASN A 189 3.01 -12.87 13.97
N GLN A 190 2.60 -14.12 13.83
CA GLN A 190 3.46 -15.22 13.39
C GLN A 190 4.03 -15.02 11.98
N ILE A 191 3.25 -14.43 11.06
CA ILE A 191 3.70 -14.17 9.69
C ILE A 191 4.81 -13.12 9.68
N MET A 192 4.68 -12.07 10.48
CA MET A 192 5.72 -11.05 10.60
C MET A 192 7.02 -11.61 11.21
N VAL A 193 6.95 -12.62 12.08
CA VAL A 193 8.16 -13.32 12.57
C VAL A 193 8.89 -14.00 11.41
N LEU A 194 8.14 -14.67 10.54
CA LEU A 194 8.68 -15.31 9.35
C LEU A 194 9.33 -14.29 8.41
N GLU A 195 8.64 -13.18 8.14
CA GLU A 195 9.14 -12.13 7.26
C GLU A 195 10.34 -11.37 7.86
N GLU A 196 10.37 -11.11 9.17
CA GLU A 196 11.54 -10.55 9.87
C GLU A 196 12.76 -11.48 9.78
N CYS A 197 12.56 -12.81 9.91
CA CYS A 197 13.63 -13.78 9.73
C CYS A 197 14.18 -13.78 8.30
N LYS A 198 13.31 -13.76 7.30
CA LYS A 198 13.73 -13.68 5.89
C LYS A 198 14.48 -12.39 5.61
N LEU A 199 14.00 -11.26 6.12
CA LEU A 199 14.68 -9.97 6.04
C LEU A 199 16.10 -10.07 6.59
N ASN A 200 16.26 -10.50 7.84
CA ASN A 200 17.57 -10.57 8.49
C ASN A 200 18.54 -11.50 7.76
N ARG A 201 18.06 -12.65 7.27
CA ARG A 201 18.90 -13.59 6.51
C ARG A 201 19.30 -13.03 5.16
N THR A 202 18.38 -12.44 4.41
CA THR A 202 18.70 -11.86 3.10
C THR A 202 19.69 -10.71 3.20
N ILE A 203 19.58 -9.86 4.23
CA ILE A 203 20.60 -8.85 4.53
C ILE A 203 21.97 -9.51 4.78
N SER A 204 22.01 -10.55 5.62
CA SER A 204 23.26 -11.24 5.98
C SER A 204 23.91 -11.97 4.80
N GLU A 205 23.11 -12.58 3.93
CA GLU A 205 23.61 -13.48 2.87
C GLU A 205 23.81 -12.74 1.53
N LEU A 206 22.96 -11.74 1.24
CA LEU A 206 22.94 -11.03 -0.05
C LEU A 206 23.40 -9.57 0.06
N GLY A 207 23.37 -8.97 1.26
CA GLY A 207 23.62 -7.54 1.45
C GLY A 207 22.51 -6.63 0.90
N CYS A 208 21.36 -7.21 0.54
CA CYS A 208 20.18 -6.51 0.03
C CYS A 208 18.91 -7.32 0.33
N VAL A 209 17.75 -6.68 0.20
CA VAL A 209 16.45 -7.31 0.46
C VAL A 209 15.73 -7.60 -0.86
N PRO A 210 15.39 -8.87 -1.15
CA PRO A 210 14.57 -9.21 -2.28
C PRO A 210 13.20 -8.54 -2.22
N PHE A 211 12.66 -8.19 -3.39
CA PHE A 211 11.39 -7.48 -3.51
C PHE A 211 10.17 -8.24 -2.98
N ASN A 212 10.28 -9.55 -2.77
CA ASN A 212 9.19 -10.40 -2.28
C ASN A 212 9.16 -10.54 -0.74
N ILE A 213 10.10 -9.91 -0.03
CA ILE A 213 10.07 -9.84 1.44
C ILE A 213 9.10 -8.75 1.85
N ASP A 214 8.08 -9.14 2.63
CA ASP A 214 6.95 -8.28 2.98
C ASP A 214 7.04 -7.88 4.46
N TYR A 215 8.10 -7.14 4.76
CA TYR A 215 8.38 -6.61 6.10
C TYR A 215 8.84 -5.17 6.01
N PRO A 216 8.36 -4.24 6.86
CA PRO A 216 8.83 -2.86 6.84
C PRO A 216 10.34 -2.75 7.14
N HIS A 217 11.11 -2.15 6.24
CA HIS A 217 12.55 -1.94 6.41
C HIS A 217 13.06 -0.71 5.62
N ASN A 218 14.25 -0.23 5.98
CA ASN A 218 14.96 0.84 5.26
C ASN A 218 16.14 0.31 4.43
N GLU A 219 16.30 -1.00 4.37
CA GLU A 219 17.40 -1.66 3.68
C GLU A 219 17.30 -1.56 2.15
N THR A 220 18.44 -1.73 1.47
CA THR A 220 18.52 -1.62 0.01
C THR A 220 17.82 -2.78 -0.68
N ILE A 221 16.90 -2.49 -1.60
CA ILE A 221 16.25 -3.51 -2.42
C ILE A 221 17.25 -4.12 -3.41
N CYS A 222 17.27 -5.44 -3.51
CA CYS A 222 18.12 -6.14 -4.47
C CYS A 222 17.77 -5.71 -5.90
N LYS A 223 18.79 -5.30 -6.67
CA LYS A 223 18.64 -5.22 -8.13
C LYS A 223 18.32 -6.62 -8.65
N TYR A 224 17.50 -6.70 -9.69
CA TYR A 224 17.15 -7.95 -10.37
C TYR A 224 18.40 -8.82 -10.49
N CYS A 225 18.48 -9.89 -9.69
CA CYS A 225 19.67 -10.70 -9.62
C CYS A 225 19.43 -11.96 -10.41
N GLU A 226 20.10 -12.06 -11.56
CA GLU A 226 20.02 -13.24 -12.42
C GLU A 226 20.60 -14.49 -11.76
N ASN A 227 21.46 -14.33 -10.73
CA ASN A 227 22.19 -15.42 -10.06
C ASN A 227 22.08 -15.38 -8.52
N CYS A 228 21.00 -14.85 -7.93
CA CYS A 228 20.86 -14.95 -6.46
C CYS A 228 20.76 -16.43 -6.03
N PRO A 229 21.26 -16.76 -4.82
CA PRO A 229 20.88 -17.96 -4.09
C PRO A 229 19.36 -18.16 -4.11
N ASN A 230 18.92 -19.41 -4.07
CA ASN A 230 17.50 -19.73 -4.11
C ASN A 230 16.80 -19.07 -2.90
N ILE A 231 16.12 -17.93 -3.12
CA ILE A 231 15.39 -17.18 -2.07
C ILE A 231 14.39 -18.09 -1.35
N THR A 232 13.92 -19.14 -2.03
CA THR A 232 13.07 -20.19 -1.46
C THR A 232 13.78 -20.91 -0.30
N GLU A 233 15.05 -21.25 -0.43
CA GLU A 233 15.84 -21.96 0.62
C GLU A 233 16.03 -21.08 1.86
N ILE A 234 16.25 -19.78 1.68
CA ILE A 234 16.29 -18.80 2.77
C ILE A 234 14.93 -18.77 3.49
N GLY A 235 13.84 -18.75 2.73
CA GLY A 235 12.48 -18.78 3.24
C GLY A 235 12.16 -20.05 4.04
N ASP A 236 12.53 -21.21 3.50
CA ASP A 236 12.28 -22.52 4.11
C ASP A 236 12.96 -22.63 5.47
N ASN A 237 14.17 -22.10 5.57
CA ASN A 237 14.92 -22.08 6.82
C ASN A 237 14.31 -21.21 7.93
N CYS A 238 13.32 -20.37 7.64
CA CYS A 238 12.60 -19.59 8.65
C CYS A 238 11.27 -20.24 9.08
N THR A 239 10.79 -21.25 8.35
CA THR A 239 9.46 -21.87 8.60
C THR A 239 9.35 -22.56 9.96
N TYR A 240 10.46 -23.03 10.53
CA TYR A 240 10.48 -23.64 11.86
C TYR A 240 9.97 -22.69 12.95
N LEU A 241 10.11 -21.37 12.75
CA LEU A 241 9.64 -20.35 13.70
C LEU A 241 8.12 -20.40 13.89
N LEU A 242 7.35 -20.83 12.88
CA LEU A 242 5.90 -20.97 12.98
C LEU A 242 5.47 -22.01 14.02
N LYS A 243 6.37 -22.92 14.42
CA LYS A 243 6.13 -23.90 15.50
C LYS A 243 6.45 -23.35 16.89
N LEU A 244 7.29 -22.31 16.97
CA LEU A 244 7.74 -21.71 18.24
C LEU A 244 6.87 -20.53 18.66
N TYR A 245 6.29 -19.84 17.68
CA TYR A 245 5.48 -18.67 17.90
C TYR A 245 4.01 -19.02 17.81
N ASN A 246 3.27 -18.72 18.87
CA ASN A 246 1.81 -18.88 18.88
C ASN A 246 1.13 -17.65 18.28
N GLN A 247 -0.15 -17.81 18.02
CA GLN A 247 -1.03 -16.74 17.57
C GLN A 247 -1.01 -15.52 18.53
N PRO A 248 -1.20 -14.27 18.05
CA PRO A 248 -1.15 -13.11 18.93
C PRO A 248 -2.27 -13.10 19.97
N CYS A 249 -2.04 -12.44 21.10
CA CYS A 249 -3.08 -12.29 22.12
C CYS A 249 -4.16 -11.30 21.67
N ASP A 250 -3.74 -10.21 21.02
CA ASP A 250 -4.65 -9.21 20.49
C ASP A 250 -4.66 -9.29 18.96
N PHE A 251 -5.86 -9.46 18.42
CA PHE A 251 -6.10 -9.41 16.98
C PHE A 251 -7.01 -8.24 16.65
N LEU A 252 -6.67 -7.55 15.58
CA LEU A 252 -7.55 -6.58 14.94
C LEU A 252 -7.48 -6.83 13.44
N SER A 253 -8.60 -7.25 12.87
CA SER A 253 -8.74 -7.50 11.44
C SER A 253 -9.91 -6.73 10.87
N TYR A 254 -9.83 -6.39 9.59
CA TYR A 254 -10.85 -5.63 8.89
C TYR A 254 -11.35 -6.39 7.68
N GLN A 255 -12.65 -6.32 7.44
CA GLN A 255 -13.30 -6.82 6.25
C GLN A 255 -13.94 -5.66 5.50
N LEU A 256 -13.77 -5.66 4.18
CA LEU A 256 -14.29 -4.64 3.29
C LEU A 256 -15.51 -5.18 2.55
N GLU A 257 -16.60 -4.42 2.59
CA GLU A 257 -17.73 -4.62 1.69
C GLU A 257 -17.74 -3.47 0.68
N VAL A 258 -17.53 -3.80 -0.59
CA VAL A 258 -17.38 -2.82 -1.67
C VAL A 258 -18.62 -2.79 -2.55
N GLU A 259 -19.17 -1.59 -2.74
CA GLU A 259 -20.29 -1.31 -3.61
C GLU A 259 -19.90 -0.29 -4.68
N GLU A 260 -20.08 -0.64 -5.96
CA GLU A 260 -19.96 0.32 -7.05
C GLU A 260 -21.19 1.23 -7.12
N LYS A 261 -20.99 2.54 -7.07
CA LYS A 261 -22.06 3.53 -7.18
C LYS A 261 -22.50 3.71 -8.62
N PHE A 262 -23.78 4.04 -8.77
CA PHE A 262 -24.34 4.46 -10.05
C PHE A 262 -24.04 5.94 -10.29
N VAL A 263 -23.48 6.23 -11.46
CA VAL A 263 -23.33 7.60 -11.98
C VAL A 263 -24.40 7.84 -13.04
N THR A 264 -24.91 9.07 -13.07
CA THR A 264 -25.81 9.52 -14.13
C THR A 264 -24.99 10.06 -15.29
N VAL A 265 -25.12 9.43 -16.46
CA VAL A 265 -24.42 9.84 -17.67
C VAL A 265 -25.43 10.41 -18.66
N VAL A 266 -25.08 11.55 -19.26
CA VAL A 266 -25.87 12.18 -20.32
C VAL A 266 -25.48 11.54 -21.65
N LYS A 267 -26.44 10.93 -22.33
CA LYS A 267 -26.29 10.48 -23.72
C LYS A 267 -26.72 11.57 -24.70
N GLU A 268 -26.32 11.39 -25.96
CA GLU A 268 -26.80 12.20 -27.08
C GLU A 268 -28.32 12.37 -27.03
N LYS A 269 -28.79 13.60 -27.29
CA LYS A 269 -30.20 14.04 -27.13
C LYS A 269 -30.70 14.23 -25.69
N GLY A 270 -29.79 14.34 -24.72
CA GLY A 270 -30.14 14.71 -23.33
C GLY A 270 -30.79 13.59 -22.51
N LEU A 271 -30.67 12.33 -22.97
CA LEU A 271 -31.17 11.18 -22.21
C LEU A 271 -30.20 10.84 -21.07
N TYR A 272 -30.70 10.81 -19.84
CA TYR A 272 -29.93 10.44 -18.66
C TYR A 272 -30.03 8.94 -18.40
N ILE A 273 -28.89 8.26 -18.27
CA ILE A 273 -28.82 6.83 -17.95
C ILE A 273 -28.01 6.65 -16.67
N LYS A 274 -28.52 5.84 -15.75
CA LYS A 274 -27.78 5.39 -14.57
C LYS A 274 -26.94 4.17 -14.94
N GLN A 275 -25.63 4.24 -14.74
CA GLN A 275 -24.71 3.12 -14.98
C GLN A 275 -23.62 3.07 -13.89
N LYS A 276 -23.01 1.90 -13.69
CA LYS A 276 -21.93 1.70 -12.68
C LYS A 276 -20.60 2.28 -13.20
N GLY A 277 -20.45 3.59 -13.07
CA GLY A 277 -19.30 4.33 -13.60
C GLY A 277 -19.22 4.38 -15.12
N TYR A 278 -18.05 4.73 -15.62
CA TYR A 278 -17.70 4.81 -17.04
C TYR A 278 -17.00 3.52 -17.45
N ASN A 279 -17.38 2.97 -18.60
CA ASN A 279 -16.72 1.79 -19.12
C ASN A 279 -15.41 2.17 -19.81
N CYS A 280 -14.31 2.07 -19.07
CA CYS A 280 -12.98 2.40 -19.56
C CYS A 280 -12.27 1.22 -20.26
N THR A 281 -12.78 -0.02 -20.16
CA THR A 281 -12.06 -1.22 -20.64
C THR A 281 -11.99 -1.35 -22.16
N ALA A 282 -12.94 -0.73 -22.88
CA ALA A 282 -13.04 -0.83 -24.34
C ALA A 282 -12.31 0.31 -25.08
N GLN A 283 -11.77 1.30 -24.37
CA GLN A 283 -11.22 2.49 -24.98
C GLN A 283 -9.70 2.40 -25.12
N ARG A 284 -9.18 2.45 -26.37
CA ARG A 284 -7.74 2.68 -26.65
C ARG A 284 -7.26 4.11 -26.30
N ARG A 285 -8.03 4.80 -25.47
CA ARG A 285 -8.07 6.25 -25.30
C ARG A 285 -8.44 6.47 -23.84
N LEU A 286 -7.56 7.11 -23.07
CA LEU A 286 -7.85 7.45 -21.68
C LEU A 286 -8.38 8.87 -21.62
N THR A 287 -9.49 9.04 -20.91
CA THR A 287 -9.97 10.33 -20.43
C THR A 287 -9.49 10.53 -18.99
N ARG A 288 -9.41 11.78 -18.53
CA ARG A 288 -9.11 12.09 -17.12
C ARG A 288 -10.05 11.34 -16.17
N ARG A 289 -11.32 11.21 -16.57
CA ARG A 289 -12.32 10.43 -15.86
C ARG A 289 -11.95 8.95 -15.72
N CYS A 290 -11.45 8.31 -16.78
CA CYS A 290 -10.95 6.93 -16.73
C CYS A 290 -9.64 6.77 -15.94
N GLN A 291 -8.96 7.87 -15.64
CA GLN A 291 -7.78 7.91 -14.79
C GLN A 291 -8.10 8.22 -13.32
N THR A 292 -9.36 8.54 -13.03
CA THR A 292 -9.79 8.93 -11.68
C THR A 292 -10.57 7.78 -11.02
N VAL A 293 -10.29 7.53 -9.74
CA VAL A 293 -11.02 6.57 -8.89
C VAL A 293 -11.53 7.32 -7.67
N HIS A 294 -12.83 7.27 -7.40
CA HIS A 294 -13.40 7.84 -6.18
C HIS A 294 -13.77 6.73 -5.21
N ILE A 295 -13.31 6.81 -3.97
CA ILE A 295 -13.61 5.86 -2.90
C ILE A 295 -14.18 6.61 -1.70
N ASP A 296 -15.45 6.35 -1.38
CA ASP A 296 -16.07 6.80 -0.15
C ASP A 296 -16.09 5.68 0.87
N ILE A 297 -15.26 5.80 1.90
CA ILE A 297 -15.26 4.91 3.05
C ILE A 297 -16.27 5.45 4.06
N VAL A 298 -17.24 4.62 4.44
CA VAL A 298 -18.29 4.99 5.39
C VAL A 298 -18.19 4.18 6.68
N PHE A 299 -18.45 4.85 7.80
CA PHE A 299 -18.46 4.27 9.15
C PHE A 299 -19.85 4.33 9.80
N ASP A 300 -20.90 4.49 9.00
CA ASP A 300 -22.31 4.52 9.43
C ASP A 300 -22.76 3.16 9.98
N GLU A 301 -22.40 2.10 9.29
CA GLU A 301 -22.64 0.70 9.64
C GLU A 301 -21.38 0.02 10.20
N PHE A 302 -20.46 0.79 10.80
CA PHE A 302 -19.24 0.23 11.37
C PHE A 302 -19.60 -0.70 12.54
N GLU A 303 -19.45 -2.00 12.30
CA GLU A 303 -19.66 -3.07 13.28
C GLU A 303 -18.30 -3.55 13.76
N ILE A 304 -18.11 -3.49 15.08
CA ILE A 304 -16.98 -4.15 15.75
C ILE A 304 -17.52 -5.40 16.40
N THR A 305 -17.08 -6.56 15.93
CA THR A 305 -17.27 -7.81 16.66
C THR A 305 -16.11 -7.94 17.64
N ASN A 306 -16.39 -7.88 18.94
CA ASN A 306 -15.38 -8.09 19.97
C ASN A 306 -15.57 -9.47 20.60
N THR A 307 -14.52 -10.30 20.55
CA THR A 307 -14.46 -11.59 21.25
C THR A 307 -13.37 -11.54 22.32
N THR A 308 -13.77 -11.49 23.58
CA THR A 308 -12.84 -11.49 24.72
C THR A 308 -12.90 -12.82 25.49
N TYR A 309 -11.74 -13.45 25.67
CA TYR A 309 -11.60 -14.63 26.51
C TYR A 309 -11.25 -14.20 27.93
N ASN A 310 -12.06 -14.61 28.90
CA ASN A 310 -11.84 -14.29 30.31
C ASN A 310 -11.53 -15.57 31.11
N PRO A 311 -10.61 -15.49 32.09
CA PRO A 311 -10.43 -16.56 33.08
C PRO A 311 -11.73 -16.89 33.79
N LYS A 312 -11.99 -18.18 34.01
CA LYS A 312 -13.23 -18.62 34.67
C LYS A 312 -13.23 -18.38 36.18
N PHE A 313 -12.06 -18.26 36.81
CA PHE A 313 -11.88 -18.33 38.27
C PHE A 313 -10.85 -17.31 38.80
N GLU A 314 -10.96 -16.05 38.39
CA GLU A 314 -10.21 -14.92 39.00
C GLU A 314 -11.08 -14.10 39.96
#